data_AF-A0A7K0CRR4-F1
#
_entry.id   AF-A0A7K0CRR4-F1
#
_cell.length_a   1.000
_cell.length_b   1.000
_cell.length_c   1.000
_cell.angle_alpha   90.00
_cell.angle_beta   90.00
_cell.angle_gamma   90.00
#
_symmetry.space_group_name_H-M   'P 1'
#
loop_
_entity.id
_entity.type
_entity.pdbx_description
1 polymer ?
#
loop_
_entity_poly.entity_id
_entity_poly.type
_entity_poly.pdbx_seq_one_letter_code
_entity_poly.pdbx_strand_id
1 'polypeptide(L)'
;MRTAPRALLSAATAAVVALTAAACGQLGSRSGGDDDRAPAAVTVDNVRAFAAKAQKHPKKCPVAYDIEAAAKTAGLDKPVKARTGKDVADGELPGDEGISPDGPLSKAKGAWVVCSYSVAGKGASLHTVAAAKGDAVSLMLPAVQSAGRLDTQELKAFYDTAGAAKPGTAAGVPDGNVATVRLADDGKVAVMLAVERKTLTAGQTKALATALAGQL
;
A
#
# COMPACT_ATOMS: atom_id res chain seq x y z
N MET A 1 -40.85 59.76 -13.15
CA MET A 1 -40.18 60.51 -12.06
C MET A 1 -40.45 59.81 -10.74
N ARG A 2 -39.38 59.55 -9.95
CA ARG A 2 -39.35 59.27 -8.49
C ARG A 2 -39.90 57.91 -8.02
N THR A 3 -39.03 56.90 -7.86
CA THR A 3 -38.22 56.50 -6.66
C THR A 3 -38.95 55.57 -5.68
N ALA A 4 -38.36 54.39 -5.47
CA ALA A 4 -38.70 53.33 -4.52
C ALA A 4 -38.51 53.75 -3.04
N PRO A 5 -38.82 52.89 -2.03
CA PRO A 5 -37.82 51.89 -1.63
C PRO A 5 -38.35 50.51 -1.19
N ARG A 6 -37.36 49.61 -1.13
CA ARG A 6 -37.30 48.20 -0.71
C ARG A 6 -37.77 47.95 0.73
N ALA A 7 -38.27 46.74 0.97
CA ALA A 7 -37.96 45.99 2.19
C ALA A 7 -37.80 44.49 1.85
N LEU A 8 -36.61 43.98 2.18
CA LEU A 8 -36.19 42.58 2.12
C LEU A 8 -36.70 41.86 3.37
N LEU A 9 -37.11 40.59 3.24
CA LEU A 9 -37.17 39.65 4.37
C LEU A 9 -36.68 38.28 3.89
N SER A 10 -35.40 38.05 4.18
CA SER A 10 -34.73 36.76 4.11
C SER A 10 -35.16 35.93 5.32
N ALA A 11 -35.65 34.71 5.10
CA ALA A 11 -35.81 33.71 6.16
C ALA A 11 -34.80 32.58 5.91
N ALA A 12 -33.72 32.57 6.70
CA ALA A 12 -32.75 31.51 6.75
C ALA A 12 -33.15 30.53 7.86
N THR A 13 -33.57 29.33 7.48
CA THR A 13 -33.87 28.25 8.43
C THR A 13 -32.61 27.41 8.64
N ALA A 14 -31.92 27.64 9.75
CA ALA A 14 -30.82 26.78 10.21
C ALA A 14 -31.40 25.57 10.93
N ALA A 15 -31.34 24.39 10.30
CA ALA A 15 -31.64 23.12 10.96
C ALA A 15 -30.33 22.50 11.48
N VAL A 16 -30.12 22.60 12.79
CA VAL A 16 -29.10 21.86 13.53
C VAL A 16 -29.66 20.46 13.81
N VAL A 17 -29.11 19.42 13.17
CA VAL A 17 -29.38 18.03 13.55
C VAL A 17 -28.18 17.53 14.35
N ALA A 18 -28.33 17.55 15.67
CA ALA A 18 -27.52 16.77 16.59
C ALA A 18 -28.13 15.36 16.68
N LEU A 19 -27.39 14.33 16.29
CA LEU A 19 -27.75 12.94 16.56
C LEU A 19 -26.66 12.30 17.42
N THR A 20 -27.11 11.90 18.59
CA THR A 20 -26.41 11.41 19.75
C THR A 20 -25.81 10.02 19.56
N ALA A 21 -24.68 9.82 20.21
CA ALA A 21 -24.10 8.51 20.51
C ALA A 21 -24.99 7.67 21.45
N ALA A 22 -24.65 6.38 21.53
CA ALA A 22 -25.12 5.34 22.45
C ALA A 22 -26.37 4.55 22.02
N ALA A 23 -26.12 3.43 21.35
CA ALA A 23 -26.97 2.24 21.45
C ALA A 23 -26.06 1.05 21.82
N CYS A 24 -25.91 0.82 23.13
CA CYS A 24 -25.63 -0.50 23.65
C CYS A 24 -26.88 -1.36 23.40
N GLY A 25 -26.72 -2.45 22.67
CA GLY A 25 -27.77 -3.43 22.41
C GLY A 25 -27.20 -4.84 22.39
N GLN A 26 -27.22 -5.49 23.55
CA GLN A 26 -27.05 -6.93 23.72
C GLN A 26 -28.14 -7.68 22.94
N LEU A 27 -27.75 -8.51 21.96
CA LEU A 27 -28.54 -9.66 21.52
C LEU A 27 -27.59 -10.77 21.04
N GLY A 28 -27.63 -11.91 21.74
CA GLY A 28 -27.23 -13.21 21.19
C GLY A 28 -25.83 -13.69 21.52
N SER A 29 -25.68 -14.35 22.68
CA SER A 29 -24.63 -15.35 22.86
C SER A 29 -24.87 -16.51 21.88
N ARG A 30 -24.17 -16.49 20.73
CA ARG A 30 -23.82 -17.69 19.99
C ARG A 30 -22.31 -17.84 20.08
N SER A 31 -21.92 -18.87 20.82
CA SER A 31 -20.56 -19.38 20.91
C SER A 31 -20.21 -20.12 19.61
N GLY A 32 -19.03 -19.83 19.08
CA GLY A 32 -18.48 -20.35 17.82
C GLY A 32 -18.09 -19.17 16.92
N GLY A 33 -16.83 -18.79 16.73
CA GLY A 33 -15.57 -19.53 16.82
C GLY A 33 -14.85 -19.26 15.51
N ASP A 34 -13.79 -18.45 15.56
CA ASP A 34 -12.90 -18.03 14.47
C ASP A 34 -13.56 -17.26 13.30
N ASP A 35 -13.42 -15.92 13.26
CA ASP A 35 -13.22 -15.09 12.05
C ASP A 35 -13.44 -13.59 12.31
N ASP A 36 -12.67 -13.00 13.22
CA ASP A 36 -12.48 -11.53 13.33
C ASP A 36 -11.11 -11.21 13.93
N ARG A 37 -10.11 -12.02 13.60
CA ARG A 37 -8.72 -11.70 13.95
C ARG A 37 -8.26 -10.67 12.93
N ALA A 38 -8.05 -9.44 13.37
CA ALA A 38 -7.25 -8.48 12.60
C ALA A 38 -6.01 -9.22 12.08
N PRO A 39 -5.63 -9.05 10.80
CA PRO A 39 -4.45 -9.72 10.25
C PRO A 39 -3.27 -9.48 11.19
N ALA A 40 -2.53 -10.55 11.49
CA ALA A 40 -1.38 -10.45 12.39
C ALA A 40 -0.37 -9.49 11.76
N ALA A 41 -0.14 -8.35 12.43
CA ALA A 41 0.70 -7.28 11.92
C ALA A 41 2.04 -7.81 11.40
N VAL A 42 2.33 -7.56 10.13
CA VAL A 42 3.59 -7.98 9.52
C VAL A 42 4.79 -7.31 10.19
N THR A 43 5.73 -8.12 10.66
CA THR A 43 6.98 -7.68 11.29
C THR A 43 8.19 -7.81 10.35
N VAL A 44 9.32 -7.19 10.74
CA VAL A 44 10.60 -7.32 10.02
C VAL A 44 11.03 -8.79 9.89
N ASP A 45 10.85 -9.60 10.93
CA ASP A 45 11.21 -11.02 10.91
C ASP A 45 10.30 -11.82 9.98
N ASN A 46 9.01 -11.47 9.88
CA ASN A 46 8.13 -12.08 8.89
C ASN A 46 8.62 -11.80 7.46
N VAL A 47 8.97 -10.55 7.14
CA VAL A 47 9.47 -10.17 5.81
C VAL A 47 10.80 -10.85 5.48
N ARG A 48 11.72 -10.98 6.44
CA ARG A 48 12.95 -11.77 6.29
C ARG A 48 12.66 -13.23 5.97
N ALA A 49 11.72 -13.84 6.68
CA ALA A 49 11.32 -15.22 6.40
C ALA A 49 10.66 -15.38 5.02
N PHE A 50 9.90 -14.37 4.56
CA PHE A 50 9.35 -14.36 3.21
C PHE A 50 10.43 -14.22 2.13
N ALA A 51 11.44 -13.37 2.34
CA ALA A 51 12.57 -13.20 1.42
C ALA A 51 13.39 -14.50 1.29
N ALA A 52 13.72 -15.14 2.42
CA ALA A 52 14.41 -16.44 2.42
C ALA A 52 13.62 -17.54 1.70
N LYS A 53 12.28 -17.48 1.72
CA LYS A 53 11.43 -18.39 0.94
C LYS A 53 11.44 -18.03 -0.55
N ALA A 54 11.43 -16.75 -0.89
CA ALA A 54 11.44 -16.28 -2.28
C ALA A 54 12.74 -16.64 -3.02
N GLN A 55 13.89 -16.62 -2.35
CA GLN A 55 15.18 -17.08 -2.89
C GLN A 55 15.18 -18.55 -3.35
N LYS A 56 14.24 -19.37 -2.85
CA LYS A 56 14.07 -20.77 -3.30
C LYS A 56 13.23 -20.89 -4.57
N HIS A 57 12.99 -19.77 -5.26
CA HIS A 57 12.18 -19.64 -6.48
C HIS A 57 10.84 -20.39 -6.39
N PRO A 58 9.99 -20.05 -5.41
CA PRO A 58 8.72 -20.72 -5.22
C PRO A 58 7.81 -20.49 -6.43
N LYS A 59 6.90 -21.43 -6.69
CA LYS A 59 5.90 -21.31 -7.76
C LYS A 59 4.76 -20.31 -7.44
N LYS A 60 4.77 -19.73 -6.24
CA LYS A 60 3.78 -18.78 -5.71
C LYS A 60 4.48 -17.71 -4.85
N CYS A 61 3.87 -16.54 -4.74
CA CYS A 61 4.31 -15.51 -3.79
C CYS A 61 4.30 -16.06 -2.35
N PRO A 62 5.38 -15.89 -1.57
CA PRO A 62 5.43 -16.34 -0.18
C PRO A 62 4.64 -15.46 0.78
N VAL A 63 4.28 -14.24 0.36
CA VAL A 63 3.35 -13.36 1.06
C VAL A 63 1.95 -13.66 0.54
N ALA A 64 1.01 -13.97 1.43
CA ALA A 64 -0.33 -14.47 1.10
C ALA A 64 -1.30 -13.35 0.66
N TYR A 65 -0.89 -12.51 -0.28
CA TYR A 65 -1.77 -11.48 -0.83
C TYR A 65 -2.88 -12.10 -1.69
N ASP A 66 -4.09 -11.64 -1.49
CA ASP A 66 -5.21 -11.88 -2.39
C ASP A 66 -5.42 -10.64 -3.28
N ILE A 67 -4.71 -10.62 -4.40
CA ILE A 67 -4.76 -9.46 -5.30
C ILE A 67 -6.14 -9.28 -5.95
N GLU A 68 -6.92 -10.36 -6.08
CA GLU A 68 -8.25 -10.31 -6.69
C GLU A 68 -9.24 -9.69 -5.71
N ALA A 69 -9.20 -10.09 -4.44
CA ALA A 69 -9.97 -9.46 -3.38
C ALA A 69 -9.55 -7.99 -3.19
N ALA A 70 -8.25 -7.67 -3.22
CA ALA A 70 -7.78 -6.30 -3.13
C ALA A 70 -8.25 -5.44 -4.32
N ALA A 71 -8.23 -5.98 -5.53
CA ALA A 71 -8.74 -5.31 -6.72
C ALA A 71 -10.25 -5.02 -6.63
N LYS A 72 -11.03 -5.98 -6.12
CA LYS A 72 -12.46 -5.79 -5.85
C LYS A 72 -12.70 -4.69 -4.81
N THR A 73 -11.97 -4.71 -3.69
CA THR A 73 -12.03 -3.66 -2.66
C THR A 73 -11.66 -2.28 -3.22
N ALA A 74 -10.69 -2.23 -4.14
CA ALA A 74 -10.27 -1.01 -4.82
C ALA A 74 -11.22 -0.54 -5.94
N GLY A 75 -12.32 -1.27 -6.20
CA GLY A 75 -13.28 -0.94 -7.24
C GLY A 75 -12.70 -1.06 -8.66
N LEU A 76 -11.80 -2.02 -8.87
CA LEU A 76 -11.22 -2.26 -10.20
C LEU A 76 -12.11 -3.21 -11.00
N ASP A 77 -12.61 -2.72 -12.14
CA ASP A 77 -13.33 -3.53 -13.13
C ASP A 77 -12.40 -4.30 -14.09
N LYS A 78 -11.09 -4.02 -14.00
CA LYS A 78 -10.07 -4.64 -14.86
C LYS A 78 -9.63 -5.99 -14.26
N PRO A 79 -9.31 -6.99 -15.10
CA PRO A 79 -8.85 -8.28 -14.60
C PRO A 79 -7.50 -8.13 -13.90
N VAL A 80 -7.38 -8.71 -12.70
CA VAL A 80 -6.13 -8.76 -11.93
C VAL A 80 -5.88 -10.21 -11.54
N LYS A 81 -4.64 -10.70 -11.63
CA LYS A 81 -4.29 -12.10 -11.34
C LYS A 81 -2.90 -12.25 -10.75
N ALA A 82 -2.75 -13.19 -9.83
CA ALA A 82 -1.44 -13.71 -9.44
C ALA A 82 -0.75 -14.39 -10.62
N ARG A 83 0.55 -14.13 -10.82
CA ARG A 83 1.34 -14.93 -11.77
C ARG A 83 1.77 -16.22 -11.12
N THR A 84 1.83 -17.28 -11.92
CA THR A 84 2.29 -18.62 -11.52
C THR A 84 3.42 -19.06 -12.45
N GLY A 85 4.37 -19.83 -11.94
CA GLY A 85 5.49 -20.35 -12.73
C GLY A 85 6.85 -20.01 -12.13
N LYS A 86 7.87 -19.90 -12.98
CA LYS A 86 9.20 -19.43 -12.59
C LYS A 86 9.16 -17.91 -12.35
N ASP A 87 10.03 -17.43 -11.48
CA ASP A 87 10.27 -15.98 -11.25
C ASP A 87 9.01 -15.19 -10.82
N VAL A 88 8.08 -15.87 -10.15
CA VAL A 88 6.88 -15.22 -9.59
C VAL A 88 7.15 -14.49 -8.29
N ALA A 89 8.26 -14.83 -7.63
CA ALA A 89 8.75 -14.13 -6.47
C ALA A 89 10.27 -14.12 -6.46
N ASP A 90 10.81 -13.03 -5.94
CA ASP A 90 12.24 -12.85 -5.68
C ASP A 90 12.43 -12.29 -4.27
N GLY A 91 13.58 -12.55 -3.67
CA GLY A 91 13.89 -12.20 -2.29
C GLY A 91 15.32 -11.76 -2.11
N GLU A 92 15.51 -10.63 -1.44
CA GLU A 92 16.83 -10.10 -1.09
C GLU A 92 16.99 -10.00 0.42
N LEU A 93 18.15 -10.43 0.89
CA LEU A 93 18.63 -10.39 2.27
C LEU A 93 20.05 -9.81 2.32
N PRO A 94 20.41 -9.17 3.44
CA PRO A 94 21.79 -8.80 3.72
C PRO A 94 22.74 -10.00 3.63
N GLY A 95 23.84 -9.85 2.89
CA GLY A 95 24.86 -10.89 2.72
C GLY A 95 24.61 -11.85 1.56
N ASP A 96 23.53 -11.69 0.81
CA ASP A 96 23.33 -12.41 -0.45
C ASP A 96 24.36 -12.04 -1.51
N GLU A 97 24.60 -12.94 -2.45
CA GLU A 97 25.39 -12.65 -3.64
C GLU A 97 24.76 -11.48 -4.42
N GLY A 98 25.57 -10.49 -4.79
CA GLY A 98 25.11 -9.27 -5.45
C GLY A 98 24.61 -8.17 -4.51
N ILE A 99 24.41 -8.46 -3.21
CA ILE A 99 24.06 -7.46 -2.20
C ILE A 99 25.32 -7.03 -1.45
N SER A 100 25.68 -5.75 -1.59
CA SER A 100 26.85 -5.19 -0.91
C SER A 100 26.70 -5.26 0.62
N PRO A 101 27.73 -5.70 1.37
CA PRO A 101 27.72 -5.68 2.84
C PRO A 101 27.60 -4.25 3.41
N ASP A 102 28.00 -3.23 2.64
CA ASP A 102 27.88 -1.81 2.99
C ASP A 102 26.68 -1.13 2.30
N GLY A 103 25.88 -1.90 1.56
CA GLY A 103 24.70 -1.42 0.86
C GLY A 103 23.55 -1.00 1.79
N PRO A 104 22.54 -0.27 1.26
CA PRO A 104 21.40 0.20 2.06
C PRO A 104 20.67 -0.93 2.77
N LEU A 105 20.38 -2.04 2.08
CA LEU A 105 19.68 -3.20 2.65
C LEU A 105 20.45 -3.80 3.84
N SER A 106 21.78 -3.95 3.71
CA SER A 106 22.66 -4.47 4.77
C SER A 106 22.72 -3.56 5.98
N LYS A 107 22.91 -2.25 5.77
CA LYS A 107 22.95 -1.24 6.85
C LYS A 107 21.63 -1.15 7.60
N ALA A 108 20.51 -1.22 6.88
CA ALA A 108 19.17 -1.23 7.46
C ALA A 108 18.84 -2.55 8.19
N LYS A 109 19.69 -3.59 8.05
CA LYS A 109 19.34 -4.96 8.43
C LYS A 109 17.96 -5.31 7.86
N GLY A 110 17.75 -4.99 6.59
CA GLY A 110 16.45 -5.09 5.94
C GLY A 110 16.17 -6.46 5.34
N ALA A 111 15.06 -6.54 4.62
CA ALA A 111 14.70 -7.63 3.72
C ALA A 111 13.76 -7.09 2.64
N TRP A 112 13.83 -7.66 1.44
CA TRP A 112 12.99 -7.29 0.31
C TRP A 112 12.35 -8.54 -0.28
N VAL A 113 11.03 -8.52 -0.48
CA VAL A 113 10.31 -9.53 -1.27
C VAL A 113 9.62 -8.86 -2.44
N VAL A 114 9.83 -9.36 -3.66
CA VAL A 114 9.11 -8.93 -4.85
C VAL A 114 8.20 -10.06 -5.29
N CYS A 115 6.91 -9.79 -5.48
CA CYS A 115 5.97 -10.73 -6.06
C CYS A 115 5.37 -10.19 -7.36
N SER A 116 5.29 -11.04 -8.37
CA SER A 116 4.85 -10.70 -9.71
C SER A 116 3.36 -10.99 -9.90
N TYR A 117 2.64 -10.04 -10.47
CA TYR A 117 1.21 -10.09 -10.75
C TYR A 117 0.93 -9.61 -12.17
N SER A 118 -0.34 -9.70 -12.58
CA SER A 118 -0.84 -9.05 -13.80
C SER A 118 -2.05 -8.19 -13.50
N VAL A 119 -2.10 -6.99 -14.07
CA VAL A 119 -3.22 -6.05 -14.00
C VAL A 119 -3.58 -5.67 -15.43
N ALA A 120 -4.83 -5.90 -15.83
CA ALA A 120 -5.30 -5.72 -17.21
C ALA A 120 -4.42 -6.43 -18.26
N GLY A 121 -3.88 -7.61 -17.91
CA GLY A 121 -2.96 -8.36 -18.77
C GLY A 121 -1.54 -7.80 -18.87
N LYS A 122 -1.23 -6.71 -18.16
CA LYS A 122 0.10 -6.09 -18.06
C LYS A 122 0.82 -6.48 -16.79
N GLY A 123 2.15 -6.38 -16.79
CA GLY A 123 2.97 -6.71 -15.63
C GLY A 123 2.73 -5.75 -14.46
N ALA A 124 2.69 -6.31 -13.26
CA ALA A 124 2.71 -5.57 -12.00
C ALA A 124 3.65 -6.27 -11.01
N SER A 125 4.31 -5.51 -10.15
CA SER A 125 5.13 -6.03 -9.07
C SER A 125 4.68 -5.44 -7.73
N LEU A 126 4.61 -6.29 -6.72
CA LEU A 126 4.35 -5.91 -5.34
C LEU A 126 5.58 -6.19 -4.52
N HIS A 127 6.15 -5.13 -3.96
CA HIS A 127 7.35 -5.17 -3.15
C HIS A 127 6.91 -5.08 -1.69
N THR A 128 7.35 -6.01 -0.85
CA THR A 128 7.20 -5.95 0.60
C THR A 128 8.59 -5.78 1.20
N VAL A 129 8.83 -4.65 1.84
CA VAL A 129 10.17 -4.26 2.30
C VAL A 129 10.13 -4.01 3.79
N ALA A 130 11.17 -4.49 4.47
CA ALA A 130 11.37 -4.26 5.88
C ALA A 130 12.76 -3.68 6.17
N ALA A 131 12.84 -2.83 7.18
CA ALA A 131 14.07 -2.24 7.70
C ALA A 131 14.08 -2.34 9.23
N ALA A 132 15.06 -3.02 9.82
CA ALA A 132 15.20 -3.05 11.28
C ALA A 132 15.83 -1.75 11.82
N LYS A 133 16.56 -1.01 10.96
CA LYS A 133 17.15 0.31 11.22
C LYS A 133 16.78 1.27 10.10
N GLY A 134 16.39 2.49 10.46
CA GLY A 134 15.84 3.46 9.50
C GLY A 134 14.39 3.13 9.16
N ASP A 135 13.95 3.55 7.98
CA ASP A 135 12.58 3.34 7.48
C ASP A 135 12.58 2.47 6.21
N ALA A 136 11.51 1.70 5.99
CA ALA A 136 11.40 0.84 4.83
C ALA A 136 11.16 1.61 3.52
N VAL A 137 10.63 2.83 3.58
CA VAL A 137 10.34 3.65 2.38
C VAL A 137 11.63 4.11 1.73
N SER A 138 12.65 4.50 2.51
CA SER A 138 13.95 4.92 2.00
C SER A 138 14.66 3.81 1.21
N LEU A 139 14.51 2.55 1.64
CA LEU A 139 15.02 1.39 0.88
C LEU A 139 14.35 1.22 -0.48
N MET A 140 13.09 1.64 -0.62
CA MET A 140 12.33 1.51 -1.87
C MET A 140 12.59 2.64 -2.87
N LEU A 141 13.22 3.74 -2.46
CA LEU A 141 13.38 4.93 -3.31
C LEU A 141 14.01 4.65 -4.68
N PRO A 142 15.07 3.82 -4.82
CA PRO A 142 15.61 3.48 -6.13
C PRO A 142 14.58 2.78 -7.04
N ALA A 143 13.78 1.87 -6.49
CA ALA A 143 12.74 1.18 -7.24
C ALA A 143 11.60 2.13 -7.62
N VAL A 144 11.19 3.03 -6.72
CA VAL A 144 10.21 4.08 -7.00
C VAL A 144 10.72 5.01 -8.10
N GLN A 145 11.98 5.44 -8.03
CA GLN A 145 12.59 6.32 -9.02
C GLN A 145 12.60 5.66 -10.41
N SER A 146 13.04 4.41 -10.49
CA SER A 146 13.10 3.66 -11.74
C SER A 146 11.71 3.42 -12.33
N ALA A 147 10.77 2.89 -11.53
CA ALA A 147 9.43 2.57 -12.00
C ALA A 147 8.62 3.84 -12.32
N GLY A 148 8.69 4.85 -11.46
CA GLY A 148 8.02 6.14 -11.62
C GLY A 148 8.67 7.08 -12.63
N ARG A 149 9.90 6.79 -13.08
CA ARG A 149 10.75 7.66 -13.91
C ARG A 149 10.93 9.05 -13.33
N LEU A 150 11.08 9.11 -12.01
CA LEU A 150 11.17 10.37 -11.28
C LEU A 150 12.57 10.98 -11.40
N ASP A 151 12.61 12.30 -11.54
CA ASP A 151 13.83 13.04 -11.27
C ASP A 151 14.11 13.12 -9.75
N THR A 152 15.24 13.73 -9.38
CA THR A 152 15.65 13.85 -7.97
C THR A 152 14.69 14.68 -7.13
N GLN A 153 14.09 15.74 -7.69
CA GLN A 153 13.17 16.62 -6.96
C GLN A 153 11.83 15.93 -6.76
N GLU A 154 11.32 15.26 -7.79
CA GLU A 154 10.10 14.46 -7.73
C GLU A 154 10.24 13.29 -6.76
N LEU A 155 11.39 12.60 -6.77
CA LEU A 155 11.67 11.53 -5.82
C LEU A 155 11.71 12.04 -4.37
N LYS A 156 12.31 13.22 -4.15
CA LYS A 156 12.31 13.86 -2.83
C LYS A 156 10.88 14.22 -2.39
N ALA A 157 10.09 14.85 -3.25
CA ALA A 157 8.71 15.20 -2.95
C ALA A 157 7.84 13.96 -2.65
N PHE A 158 8.07 12.88 -3.39
CA PHE A 158 7.46 11.58 -3.12
C PHE A 158 7.84 11.05 -1.74
N TYR A 159 9.14 11.06 -1.39
CA TYR A 159 9.62 10.59 -0.09
C TYR A 159 8.99 11.37 1.06
N ASP A 160 8.95 12.70 0.95
CA ASP A 160 8.34 13.56 1.96
C ASP A 160 6.83 13.26 2.11
N THR A 161 6.13 13.04 0.98
CA THR A 161 4.70 12.68 0.97
C THR A 161 4.44 11.30 1.58
N ALA A 162 5.27 10.30 1.23
CA ALA A 162 5.17 8.95 1.77
C ALA A 162 5.50 8.89 3.27
N GLY A 163 6.46 9.72 3.72
CA GLY A 163 6.78 9.89 5.14
C GLY A 163 5.65 10.53 5.95
N ALA A 164 4.93 11.49 5.36
CA ALA A 164 3.81 12.18 5.99
C ALA A 164 2.48 11.41 5.92
N ALA A 165 2.37 10.41 5.03
CA ALA A 165 1.16 9.59 4.93
C ALA A 165 0.95 8.77 6.21
N LYS A 166 -0.32 8.69 6.65
CA LYS A 166 -0.70 7.81 7.77
C LYS A 166 -0.42 6.34 7.40
N PRO A 167 -0.08 5.48 8.38
CA PRO A 167 -0.03 4.04 8.13
C PRO A 167 -1.33 3.53 7.52
N GLY A 168 -1.21 2.54 6.64
CA GLY A 168 -2.30 1.99 5.84
C GLY A 168 -2.78 2.90 4.71
N THR A 169 -2.24 4.12 4.54
CA THR A 169 -2.64 5.03 3.46
C THR A 169 -1.57 5.11 2.39
N ALA A 170 -1.96 4.93 1.12
CA ALA A 170 -1.03 5.00 0.01
C ALA A 170 -0.58 6.44 -0.31
N ALA A 171 0.73 6.63 -0.49
CA ALA A 171 1.33 7.72 -1.24
C ALA A 171 1.66 7.23 -2.65
N GLY A 172 1.45 8.05 -3.67
CA GLY A 172 1.62 7.64 -5.07
C GLY A 172 2.36 8.67 -5.89
N VAL A 173 2.96 8.25 -6.99
CA VAL A 173 3.58 9.14 -7.97
C VAL A 173 2.52 9.78 -8.89
N PRO A 174 2.76 10.98 -9.45
CA PRO A 174 1.77 11.68 -10.28
C PRO A 174 1.28 10.87 -11.49
N ASP A 175 2.19 10.15 -12.14
CA ASP A 175 1.92 9.28 -13.30
C ASP A 175 1.08 8.04 -12.97
N GLY A 176 0.82 7.81 -11.67
CA GLY A 176 -0.13 6.83 -11.19
C GLY A 176 0.30 5.39 -11.34
N ASN A 177 1.57 5.12 -11.63
CA ASN A 177 2.06 3.77 -11.87
C ASN A 177 2.84 3.17 -10.69
N VAL A 178 3.07 3.96 -9.63
CA VAL A 178 3.71 3.53 -8.37
C VAL A 178 2.93 4.08 -7.19
N ALA A 179 2.68 3.24 -6.19
CA ALA A 179 2.19 3.65 -4.88
C ALA A 179 2.89 2.88 -3.75
N THR A 180 3.19 3.56 -2.65
CA THR A 180 3.75 2.97 -1.42
C THR A 180 2.79 3.13 -0.26
N VAL A 181 2.76 2.15 0.64
CA VAL A 181 1.98 2.18 1.88
C VAL A 181 2.90 1.79 3.03
N ARG A 182 2.97 2.60 4.07
CA ARG A 182 3.58 2.21 5.35
C ARG A 182 2.58 1.37 6.13
N LEU A 183 2.99 0.24 6.70
CA LEU A 183 2.07 -0.61 7.46
C LEU A 183 1.90 -0.17 8.92
N ALA A 184 2.92 0.46 9.50
CA ALA A 184 2.92 0.92 10.89
C ALA A 184 3.57 2.29 11.08
N ASP A 185 3.34 2.88 12.26
CA ASP A 185 3.89 4.19 12.64
C ASP A 185 5.41 4.19 12.75
N ASP A 186 6.02 3.06 13.11
CA ASP A 186 7.48 2.95 13.20
C ASP A 186 8.16 2.89 11.83
N GLY A 187 7.40 2.78 10.74
CA GLY A 187 7.87 2.83 9.36
C GLY A 187 8.77 1.66 8.96
N LYS A 188 8.86 0.61 9.77
CA LYS A 188 9.79 -0.51 9.55
C LYS A 188 9.35 -1.48 8.48
N VAL A 189 8.07 -1.48 8.12
CA VAL A 189 7.53 -2.30 7.04
C VAL A 189 6.68 -1.43 6.13
N ALA A 190 6.91 -1.57 4.84
CA ALA A 190 6.14 -0.89 3.82
C ALA A 190 5.96 -1.78 2.58
N VAL A 191 4.92 -1.46 1.82
CA VAL A 191 4.57 -2.13 0.57
C VAL A 191 4.68 -1.12 -0.55
N MET A 192 5.20 -1.53 -1.71
CA MET A 192 5.18 -0.75 -2.95
C MET A 192 4.50 -1.56 -4.04
N LEU A 193 3.45 -1.01 -4.64
CA LEU A 193 2.87 -1.52 -5.87
C LEU A 193 3.44 -0.72 -7.04
N ALA A 194 4.01 -1.41 -8.02
CA ALA A 194 4.34 -0.86 -9.33
C ALA A 194 3.52 -1.57 -10.41
N VAL A 195 2.92 -0.81 -11.31
CA VAL A 195 2.18 -1.29 -12.47
C VAL A 195 2.74 -0.66 -13.74
N GLU A 196 2.54 -1.30 -14.89
CA GLU A 196 2.88 -0.69 -16.17
C GLU A 196 2.12 0.63 -16.36
N ARG A 197 2.80 1.68 -16.84
CA ARG A 197 2.22 3.03 -17.00
C ARG A 197 0.93 2.99 -17.83
N LYS A 198 -0.03 3.86 -17.48
CA LYS A 198 -1.37 3.97 -18.12
C LYS A 198 -2.25 2.72 -17.97
N THR A 199 -1.82 1.69 -17.24
CA THR A 199 -2.65 0.52 -16.92
C THR A 199 -3.75 0.89 -15.94
N LEU A 200 -3.43 1.69 -14.92
CA LEU A 200 -4.34 2.21 -13.90
C LEU A 200 -4.20 3.73 -13.79
N THR A 201 -5.23 4.40 -13.28
CA THR A 201 -5.10 5.81 -12.84
C THR A 201 -4.34 5.89 -11.52
N ALA A 202 -3.82 7.07 -11.16
CA ALA A 202 -3.18 7.27 -9.87
C ALA A 202 -4.08 6.91 -8.68
N GLY A 203 -5.37 7.24 -8.76
CA GLY A 203 -6.35 6.86 -7.75
C GLY A 203 -6.52 5.34 -7.64
N GLN A 204 -6.62 4.64 -8.78
CA GLN A 204 -6.74 3.18 -8.83
C GLN A 204 -5.51 2.47 -8.26
N THR A 205 -4.30 2.91 -8.61
CA THR A 205 -3.06 2.33 -8.09
C THR A 205 -2.93 2.54 -6.57
N LYS A 206 -3.28 3.73 -6.07
CA LYS A 206 -3.30 4.00 -4.63
C LYS A 206 -4.34 3.16 -3.89
N ALA A 207 -5.54 3.02 -4.46
CA ALA A 207 -6.61 2.20 -3.88
C ALA A 207 -6.21 0.73 -3.81
N LEU A 208 -5.63 0.18 -4.89
CA LEU A 208 -5.16 -1.20 -4.92
C LEU A 208 -4.02 -1.43 -3.93
N ALA A 209 -3.04 -0.52 -3.86
CA ALA A 209 -1.94 -0.61 -2.90
C ALA A 209 -2.45 -0.57 -1.44
N THR A 210 -3.43 0.30 -1.16
CA THR A 210 -4.08 0.41 0.16
C THR A 210 -4.82 -0.88 0.52
N ALA A 211 -5.59 -1.44 -0.42
CA ALA A 211 -6.31 -2.69 -0.21
C ALA A 211 -5.38 -3.88 0.02
N LEU A 212 -4.26 -3.95 -0.70
CA LEU A 212 -3.22 -4.97 -0.49
C LEU A 212 -2.54 -4.82 0.88
N ALA A 213 -2.21 -3.60 1.28
CA ALA A 213 -1.64 -3.33 2.60
C ALA A 213 -2.59 -3.68 3.74
N GLY A 214 -3.91 -3.53 3.57
CA GLY A 214 -4.92 -3.92 4.56
C GLY A 214 -5.08 -5.43 4.77
N GLN A 215 -4.40 -6.27 3.98
CA GLN A 215 -4.36 -7.73 4.18
C GLN A 215 -3.26 -8.18 5.16
N LEU A 216 -2.43 -7.23 5.63
CA LEU A 216 -1.24 -7.46 6.44
C LEU A 216 -1.30 -6.82 7.83
#